data_AF-A0A660V5N9-F1
#
_entry.id   AF-A0A660V5N9-F1
#
_cell.length_a   1.000
_cell.length_b   1.000
_cell.length_c   1.000
_cell.angle_alpha   90.00
_cell.angle_beta   90.00
_cell.angle_gamma   90.00
#
_symmetry.space_group_name_H-M   'P 1'
#
loop_
_entity.id
_entity.type
_entity.pdbx_description
1 polymer ?
#
loop_
_entity_poly.entity_id
_entity_poly.type
_entity_poly.pdbx_seq_one_letter_code
_entity_poly.pdbx_strand_id
1 'polypeptide(L)'
;MDRMELKSYQDIIQHLNKTKRTKHLLLGNGFSMAYDAGIFSYNALNKFIEKSNDNLLKKLFEIVNTKNFELIMQQLDNFCQLAEEFSSDKKLRAKIQAASETLKTSLLDAIKELHPEHVFKIPEEKSKSCAKFINTFLGSGGHVFTSNYDILLYWVLMRNMDKIANAIDGFGRYAEESDEYQAYEDLEFSDLEWGKHRDEQNIHYLHGALPLFDAGISIVKEEYDTQDLLLEKIKKRIANREYPIFVTAGDGKEKLTHIMHNQYLSHCYDQLSSLDGSLVTFGFNFGKHDEHIIDAINIAAKHRKKTPPKLWSIYIGVYSKDDKKYIESIAGKFKCKVNLYDSKTVNVWDQKDN
;
A
#
# COMPACT_ATOMS: atom_id res chain seq x y z
N MET A 1 31.52 16.82 6.12
CA MET A 1 30.12 16.34 5.99
C MET A 1 29.25 17.20 6.88
N ASP A 2 28.45 18.05 6.25
CA ASP A 2 27.59 19.02 6.94
C ASP A 2 26.39 18.28 7.55
N ARG A 3 26.47 17.90 8.84
CA ARG A 3 25.39 17.19 9.53
C ARG A 3 24.18 18.12 9.57
N MET A 4 23.05 17.66 9.02
CA MET A 4 21.77 18.28 9.29
C MET A 4 21.54 18.31 10.80
N GLU A 5 21.30 19.49 11.38
CA GLU A 5 20.79 19.63 12.76
C GLU A 5 19.33 19.16 12.83
N LEU A 6 19.08 17.87 12.59
CA LEU A 6 17.79 17.23 12.76
C LEU A 6 17.86 16.26 13.94
N LYS A 7 16.71 16.06 14.59
CA LYS A 7 16.58 15.05 15.63
C LYS A 7 16.78 13.66 15.05
N SER A 8 17.27 12.73 15.86
CA SER A 8 17.27 11.31 15.49
C SER A 8 15.88 10.70 15.68
N TYR A 9 15.64 9.56 15.05
CA TYR A 9 14.47 8.72 15.28
C TYR A 9 14.31 8.36 16.75
N GLN A 10 15.42 8.03 17.42
CA GLN A 10 15.41 7.66 18.83
C GLN A 10 14.94 8.81 19.72
N ASP A 11 15.35 10.05 19.41
CA ASP A 11 14.88 11.25 20.14
C ASP A 11 13.36 11.42 20.01
N ILE A 12 12.79 11.12 18.83
CA ILE A 12 11.34 11.19 18.62
C ILE A 12 10.63 10.13 19.45
N ILE A 13 11.06 8.88 19.37
CA ILE A 13 10.41 7.78 20.08
C ILE A 13 10.48 8.02 21.60
N GLN A 14 11.63 8.47 22.12
CA GLN A 14 11.77 8.85 23.53
C GLN A 14 10.82 9.99 23.91
N HIS A 15 10.70 11.02 23.08
CA HIS A 15 9.78 12.13 23.32
C HIS A 15 8.30 11.67 23.33
N LEU A 16 7.91 10.82 22.38
CA LEU A 16 6.55 10.29 22.27
C LEU A 16 6.20 9.36 23.45
N ASN A 17 7.16 8.54 23.89
CA ASN A 17 7.03 7.73 25.10
C ASN A 17 6.86 8.59 26.35
N LYS A 18 7.69 9.63 26.52
CA LYS A 18 7.60 10.56 27.66
C LYS A 18 6.27 11.29 27.71
N THR A 19 5.71 11.65 26.55
CA THR A 19 4.43 12.34 26.43
C THR A 19 3.22 11.40 26.43
N LYS A 20 3.44 10.07 26.55
CA LYS A 20 2.42 9.02 26.52
C LYS A 20 1.46 9.15 25.32
N ARG A 21 1.99 9.57 24.17
CA ARG A 21 1.20 9.67 22.93
C ARG A 21 1.18 8.33 22.22
N THR A 22 0.01 7.92 21.75
CA THR A 22 -0.12 6.85 20.75
C THR A 22 0.71 7.22 19.53
N LYS A 23 1.43 6.23 19.00
CA LYS A 23 2.35 6.40 17.87
C LYS A 23 1.81 5.60 16.70
N HIS A 24 1.50 6.28 15.62
CA HIS A 24 1.10 5.65 14.36
C HIS A 24 2.25 5.76 13.35
N LEU A 25 2.28 4.87 12.37
CA LEU A 25 3.31 4.84 11.33
C LEU A 25 2.65 4.99 9.95
N LEU A 26 3.21 5.85 9.10
CA LEU A 26 2.91 5.90 7.67
C LEU A 26 4.17 5.56 6.87
N LEU A 27 4.10 4.46 6.13
CA LEU A 27 5.13 4.00 5.23
C LEU A 27 4.86 4.52 3.81
N GLY A 28 5.90 5.08 3.20
CA GLY A 28 5.93 5.39 1.77
C GLY A 28 6.97 4.56 1.04
N ASN A 29 7.09 4.74 -0.28
CA ASN A 29 7.97 3.91 -1.12
C ASN A 29 9.44 3.94 -0.66
N GLY A 30 9.86 4.98 0.06
CA GLY A 30 11.19 5.03 0.67
C GLY A 30 11.45 3.89 1.67
N PHE A 31 10.40 3.26 2.23
CA PHE A 31 10.50 2.04 3.04
C PHE A 31 11.12 0.88 2.26
N SER A 32 10.59 0.63 1.07
CA SER A 32 11.02 -0.45 0.18
C SER A 32 12.34 -0.10 -0.53
N MET A 33 12.53 1.18 -0.90
CA MET A 33 13.83 1.68 -1.39
C MET A 33 14.94 1.52 -0.35
N ALA A 34 14.64 1.73 0.94
CA ALA A 34 15.61 1.55 2.00
C ALA A 34 16.02 0.07 2.13
N TYR A 35 15.19 -0.87 1.71
CA TYR A 35 15.59 -2.28 1.63
C TYR A 35 16.50 -2.52 0.42
N ASP A 36 16.01 -2.15 -0.76
CA ASP A 36 16.73 -2.28 -2.03
C ASP A 36 16.22 -1.24 -3.06
N ALA A 37 17.02 -0.19 -3.28
CA ALA A 37 16.69 0.88 -4.22
C ALA A 37 16.77 0.45 -5.70
N GLY A 38 17.46 -0.65 -6.01
CA GLY A 38 17.56 -1.20 -7.36
C GLY A 38 16.27 -1.90 -7.79
N ILE A 39 15.62 -2.58 -6.85
CA ILE A 39 14.35 -3.29 -7.08
C ILE A 39 13.16 -2.34 -6.92
N PHE A 40 13.12 -1.57 -5.83
CA PHE A 40 11.97 -0.76 -5.45
C PHE A 40 12.15 0.71 -5.81
N SER A 41 12.26 1.04 -7.10
CA SER A 41 12.40 2.46 -7.50
C SER A 41 11.05 3.17 -7.62
N TYR A 42 11.00 4.47 -7.27
CA TYR A 42 9.86 5.32 -7.62
C TYR A 42 9.61 5.22 -9.13
N ASN A 43 8.33 5.10 -9.47
CA ASN A 43 7.87 4.97 -10.84
C ASN A 43 8.32 3.68 -11.51
N ALA A 44 8.63 2.59 -10.82
CA ALA A 44 9.09 1.40 -11.54
C ALA A 44 8.03 0.87 -12.54
N LEU A 45 6.75 0.85 -12.17
CA LEU A 45 5.64 0.52 -13.07
C LEU A 45 5.39 1.62 -14.14
N ASN A 46 5.49 2.90 -13.76
CA ASN A 46 5.38 4.01 -14.72
C ASN A 46 6.54 4.04 -15.73
N LYS A 47 7.77 3.79 -15.27
CA LYS A 47 9.00 3.64 -16.07
C LYS A 47 8.89 2.43 -16.97
N PHE A 48 8.26 1.35 -16.49
CA PHE A 48 7.95 0.20 -17.33
C PHE A 48 7.03 0.61 -18.49
N ILE A 49 5.96 1.39 -18.24
CA ILE A 49 5.11 1.94 -19.32
C ILE A 49 5.89 2.88 -20.24
N GLU A 50 6.66 3.82 -19.68
CA GLU A 50 7.43 4.80 -20.45
C GLU A 50 8.48 4.15 -21.35
N LYS A 51 9.16 3.11 -20.82
CA LYS A 51 10.15 2.31 -21.55
C LYS A 51 9.53 1.25 -22.46
N SER A 52 8.25 0.92 -22.26
CA SER A 52 7.56 0.03 -23.19
C SER A 52 7.54 0.69 -24.57
N ASN A 53 8.06 -0.04 -25.56
CA ASN A 53 8.04 0.37 -26.96
C ASN A 53 6.64 0.21 -27.60
N ASP A 54 5.64 -0.16 -26.80
CA ASP A 54 4.27 -0.33 -27.26
C ASP A 54 3.54 1.02 -27.36
N ASN A 55 3.50 1.55 -28.58
CA ASN A 55 2.78 2.78 -28.92
C ASN A 55 1.26 2.68 -28.70
N LEU A 56 0.67 1.48 -28.76
CA LEU A 56 -0.75 1.28 -28.51
C LEU A 56 -1.04 1.48 -27.02
N LEU A 57 -0.18 0.89 -26.19
CA LEU A 57 -0.24 0.97 -24.74
C LEU A 57 -0.19 2.43 -24.27
N LYS A 58 0.79 3.20 -24.74
CA LYS A 58 0.90 4.65 -24.44
C LYS A 58 -0.36 5.43 -24.81
N LYS A 59 -0.92 5.17 -26.00
CA LYS A 59 -2.16 5.82 -26.45
C LYS A 59 -3.38 5.44 -25.60
N LEU A 60 -3.48 4.18 -25.15
CA LEU A 60 -4.59 3.76 -24.28
C LEU A 60 -4.57 4.52 -22.94
N PHE A 61 -3.40 4.68 -22.32
CA PHE A 61 -3.26 5.50 -21.11
C PHE A 61 -3.63 6.97 -21.34
N GLU A 62 -3.28 7.53 -22.50
CA GLU A 62 -3.67 8.89 -22.87
C GLU A 62 -5.20 9.02 -23.08
N ILE A 63 -5.83 8.04 -23.74
CA ILE A 63 -7.27 8.07 -24.06
C ILE A 63 -8.13 7.92 -22.82
N VAL A 64 -7.81 6.96 -21.94
CA VAL A 64 -8.61 6.71 -20.74
C VAL A 64 -8.42 7.82 -19.70
N ASN A 65 -7.46 8.73 -19.91
CA ASN A 65 -7.12 9.85 -19.02
C ASN A 65 -7.07 9.42 -17.55
N THR A 66 -6.48 8.25 -17.33
CA THR A 66 -6.24 7.69 -16.01
C THR A 66 -4.93 6.92 -16.10
N LYS A 67 -4.22 6.80 -14.98
CA LYS A 67 -3.13 5.82 -14.89
C LYS A 67 -3.56 4.61 -14.06
N ASN A 68 -4.84 4.54 -13.67
CA ASN A 68 -5.41 3.42 -12.93
C ASN A 68 -5.42 2.18 -13.80
N PHE A 69 -4.48 1.28 -13.51
CA PHE A 69 -4.30 0.04 -14.24
C PHE A 69 -5.50 -0.88 -14.10
N GLU A 70 -6.02 -1.06 -12.89
CA GLU A 70 -7.21 -1.87 -12.64
C GLU A 70 -8.37 -1.40 -13.52
N LEU A 71 -8.63 -0.09 -13.52
CA LEU A 71 -9.68 0.51 -14.34
C LEU A 71 -9.41 0.33 -15.84
N ILE A 72 -8.20 0.60 -16.32
CA ILE A 72 -7.85 0.44 -17.76
C ILE A 72 -8.06 -1.00 -18.20
N MET A 73 -7.61 -1.96 -17.39
CA MET A 73 -7.73 -3.37 -17.70
C MET A 73 -9.20 -3.82 -17.72
N GLN A 74 -10.00 -3.41 -16.73
CA GLN A 74 -11.44 -3.66 -16.70
C GLN A 74 -12.14 -3.03 -17.91
N GLN A 75 -11.84 -1.78 -18.26
CA GLN A 75 -12.44 -1.10 -19.42
C GLN A 75 -12.06 -1.80 -20.73
N LEU A 76 -10.82 -2.28 -20.85
CA LEU A 76 -10.37 -3.00 -22.03
C LEU A 76 -11.01 -4.39 -22.15
N ASP A 77 -11.15 -5.13 -21.05
CA ASP A 77 -11.85 -6.42 -21.05
C ASP A 77 -13.35 -6.26 -21.32
N ASN A 78 -13.98 -5.19 -20.80
CA ASN A 78 -15.36 -4.85 -21.13
C ASN A 78 -15.51 -4.50 -22.61
N PHE A 79 -14.56 -3.72 -23.15
CA PHE A 79 -14.55 -3.37 -24.56
C PHE A 79 -14.34 -4.59 -25.45
N CYS A 80 -13.46 -5.54 -25.08
CA CYS A 80 -13.30 -6.83 -25.77
C CYS A 80 -14.64 -7.58 -25.86
N GLN A 81 -15.32 -7.74 -24.72
CA GLN A 81 -16.60 -8.46 -24.62
C GLN A 81 -17.69 -7.78 -25.45
N LEU A 82 -17.80 -6.45 -25.40
CA LEU A 82 -18.76 -5.72 -26.22
C LEU A 82 -18.41 -5.82 -27.71
N ALA A 83 -17.13 -5.72 -28.09
CA ALA A 83 -16.70 -5.85 -29.48
C ALA A 83 -17.01 -7.24 -30.05
N GLU A 84 -17.02 -8.29 -29.22
CA GLU A 84 -17.43 -9.64 -29.61
C GLU A 84 -18.91 -9.74 -29.97
N GLU A 85 -19.77 -8.87 -29.45
CA GLU A 85 -21.18 -8.85 -29.79
C GLU A 85 -21.45 -7.90 -30.98
N PHE A 86 -20.86 -6.70 -30.95
CA PHE A 86 -21.23 -5.63 -31.89
C PHE A 86 -20.45 -5.60 -33.21
N SER A 87 -19.29 -6.24 -33.30
CA SER A 87 -18.43 -6.13 -34.50
C SER A 87 -18.27 -7.46 -35.21
N SER A 88 -18.76 -7.62 -36.44
CA SER A 88 -18.44 -8.80 -37.27
C SER A 88 -16.99 -8.81 -37.79
N ASP A 89 -16.21 -7.74 -37.55
CA ASP A 89 -14.82 -7.62 -37.99
C ASP A 89 -13.86 -8.41 -37.10
N LYS A 90 -13.55 -9.63 -37.54
CA LYS A 90 -12.57 -10.52 -36.90
C LYS A 90 -11.17 -9.90 -36.75
N LYS A 91 -10.76 -9.01 -37.67
CA LYS A 91 -9.43 -8.37 -37.59
C LYS A 91 -9.39 -7.34 -36.47
N LEU A 92 -10.45 -6.57 -36.29
CA LEU A 92 -10.56 -5.61 -35.19
C LEU A 92 -10.60 -6.34 -33.84
N ARG A 93 -11.41 -7.40 -33.71
CA ARG A 93 -11.44 -8.23 -32.49
C ARG A 93 -10.06 -8.78 -32.13
N ALA A 94 -9.35 -9.36 -33.09
CA ALA A 94 -8.01 -9.89 -32.87
C ALA A 94 -7.00 -8.82 -32.41
N LYS A 95 -7.09 -7.60 -32.96
CA LYS A 95 -6.22 -6.49 -32.53
C LYS A 95 -6.49 -6.05 -31.09
N ILE A 96 -7.77 -5.95 -30.70
CA ILE A 96 -8.15 -5.53 -29.35
C ILE A 96 -7.71 -6.58 -28.33
N GLN A 97 -7.93 -7.87 -28.64
CA GLN A 97 -7.55 -8.95 -27.75
C GLN A 97 -6.02 -9.06 -27.60
N ALA A 98 -5.27 -8.91 -28.69
CA ALA A 98 -3.81 -8.87 -28.64
C ALA A 98 -3.30 -7.69 -27.78
N ALA A 99 -3.97 -6.54 -27.83
CA ALA A 99 -3.65 -5.39 -26.99
C ALA A 99 -3.89 -5.68 -25.50
N SER A 100 -5.02 -6.32 -25.16
CA SER A 100 -5.34 -6.73 -23.80
C SER A 100 -4.31 -7.71 -23.25
N GLU A 101 -3.98 -8.75 -24.01
CA GLU A 101 -2.98 -9.74 -23.58
C GLU A 101 -1.57 -9.16 -23.44
N THR A 102 -1.21 -8.20 -24.31
CA THR A 102 0.07 -7.49 -24.22
C THR A 102 0.14 -6.62 -22.96
N LEU A 103 -0.95 -5.94 -22.61
CA LEU A 103 -1.09 -5.15 -21.39
C LEU A 103 -1.02 -6.02 -20.13
N LYS A 104 -1.72 -7.15 -20.11
CA LYS A 104 -1.66 -8.13 -19.01
C LYS A 104 -0.24 -8.66 -18.81
N THR A 105 0.38 -9.14 -19.89
CA THR A 105 1.74 -9.68 -19.86
C THR A 105 2.73 -8.63 -19.37
N SER A 106 2.62 -7.41 -19.90
CA SER A 106 3.38 -6.23 -19.47
C SER A 106 3.27 -5.95 -17.97
N LEU A 107 2.06 -5.98 -17.43
CA LEU A 107 1.83 -5.80 -15.99
C LEU A 107 2.46 -6.92 -15.17
N LEU A 108 2.27 -8.18 -15.58
CA LEU A 108 2.85 -9.33 -14.90
C LEU A 108 4.37 -9.29 -14.90
N ASP A 109 4.99 -8.89 -16.00
CA ASP A 109 6.44 -8.80 -16.11
C ASP A 109 6.97 -7.62 -15.28
N ALA A 110 6.28 -6.48 -15.27
CA ALA A 110 6.61 -5.38 -14.35
C ALA A 110 6.50 -5.82 -12.88
N ILE A 111 5.46 -6.56 -12.51
CA ILE A 111 5.34 -7.08 -11.13
C ILE A 111 6.50 -8.03 -10.82
N LYS A 112 6.87 -8.94 -11.73
CA LYS A 112 7.99 -9.88 -11.51
C LYS A 112 9.35 -9.17 -11.42
N GLU A 113 9.61 -8.17 -12.26
CA GLU A 113 10.88 -7.44 -12.25
C GLU A 113 11.07 -6.58 -11.01
N LEU A 114 9.97 -6.12 -10.41
CA LEU A 114 9.97 -5.13 -9.33
C LEU A 114 9.75 -5.72 -7.94
N HIS A 115 9.54 -7.03 -7.85
CA HIS A 115 9.38 -7.72 -6.58
C HIS A 115 10.35 -8.90 -6.52
N PRO A 116 11.01 -9.15 -5.38
CA PRO A 116 11.75 -10.38 -5.19
C PRO A 116 10.83 -11.57 -5.48
N GLU A 117 11.35 -12.62 -6.11
CA GLU A 117 10.53 -13.77 -6.50
C GLU A 117 9.89 -14.51 -5.31
N HIS A 118 10.45 -14.37 -4.10
CA HIS A 118 9.97 -15.06 -2.92
C HIS A 118 10.45 -14.42 -1.60
N VAL A 119 9.65 -14.66 -0.56
CA VAL A 119 9.75 -14.11 0.81
C VAL A 119 11.08 -14.40 1.51
N PHE A 120 11.79 -15.46 1.08
CA PHE A 120 13.07 -15.89 1.65
C PHE A 120 14.29 -15.11 1.13
N LYS A 121 14.13 -14.25 0.11
CA LYS A 121 15.23 -13.34 -0.31
C LYS A 121 15.56 -12.27 0.75
N ILE A 122 14.65 -11.99 1.69
CA ILE A 122 14.94 -11.08 2.80
C ILE A 122 15.78 -11.84 3.83
N PRO A 123 17.03 -11.40 4.10
CA PRO A 123 17.84 -11.99 5.17
C PRO A 123 17.09 -11.93 6.50
N GLU A 124 17.17 -13.00 7.30
CA GLU A 124 16.42 -13.11 8.55
C GLU A 124 16.67 -11.93 9.49
N GLU A 125 17.92 -11.49 9.62
CA GLU A 125 18.29 -10.35 10.47
C GLU A 125 17.65 -9.02 10.00
N LYS A 126 17.58 -8.79 8.67
CA LYS A 126 16.87 -7.62 8.12
C LYS A 126 15.37 -7.69 8.41
N SER A 127 14.77 -8.88 8.27
CA SER A 127 13.35 -9.12 8.55
C SER A 127 13.02 -8.87 10.03
N LYS A 128 13.84 -9.40 10.95
CA LYS A 128 13.71 -9.17 12.40
C LYS A 128 13.88 -7.69 12.78
N SER A 129 14.85 -7.01 12.17
CA SER A 129 15.08 -5.58 12.40
C SER A 129 13.86 -4.75 12.01
N CYS A 130 13.29 -5.03 10.83
CA CYS A 130 12.08 -4.37 10.37
C CYS A 130 10.86 -4.69 11.24
N ALA A 131 10.72 -5.95 11.68
CA ALA A 131 9.68 -6.35 12.61
C ALA A 131 9.76 -5.58 13.94
N LYS A 132 10.97 -5.39 14.49
CA LYS A 132 11.19 -4.56 15.69
C LYS A 132 10.79 -3.11 15.48
N PHE A 133 11.13 -2.54 14.31
CA PHE A 133 10.72 -1.20 13.93
C PHE A 133 9.18 -1.08 13.89
N ILE A 134 8.49 -1.98 13.19
CA ILE A 134 7.02 -2.02 13.08
C ILE A 134 6.38 -2.20 14.47
N ASN A 135 6.89 -3.11 15.28
CA ASN A 135 6.36 -3.42 16.60
C ASN A 135 6.47 -2.25 17.60
N THR A 136 7.34 -1.26 17.33
CA THR A 136 7.40 -0.01 18.10
C THR A 136 6.07 0.76 18.06
N PHE A 137 5.30 0.60 16.98
CA PHE A 137 4.02 1.26 16.76
C PHE A 137 2.86 0.35 17.18
N LEU A 138 2.81 -0.87 16.63
CA LEU A 138 1.73 -1.83 16.91
C LEU A 138 1.68 -2.25 18.38
N GLY A 139 2.84 -2.52 19.00
CA GLY A 139 2.92 -2.85 20.43
C GLY A 139 2.50 -1.71 21.37
N SER A 140 2.27 -0.50 20.84
CA SER A 140 1.73 0.64 21.59
C SER A 140 0.24 0.90 21.33
N GLY A 141 -0.46 -0.02 20.64
CA GLY A 141 -1.85 0.17 20.20
C GLY A 141 -1.97 1.14 19.02
N GLY A 142 -0.87 1.37 18.30
CA GLY A 142 -0.82 2.22 17.12
C GLY A 142 -1.30 1.51 15.86
N HIS A 143 -1.41 2.29 14.79
CA HIS A 143 -1.77 1.80 13.45
C HIS A 143 -0.58 1.98 12.51
N VAL A 144 -0.43 1.05 11.56
CA VAL A 144 0.56 1.12 10.48
C VAL A 144 -0.19 1.27 9.17
N PHE A 145 0.02 2.41 8.52
CA PHE A 145 -0.48 2.72 7.19
C PHE A 145 0.66 2.58 6.18
N THR A 146 0.34 2.14 4.98
CA THR A 146 1.29 2.11 3.86
C THR A 146 0.62 2.58 2.58
N SER A 147 1.36 3.35 1.78
CA SER A 147 1.00 3.66 0.39
C SER A 147 1.68 2.73 -0.61
N ASN A 148 2.45 1.75 -0.13
CA ASN A 148 3.25 0.89 -0.99
C ASN A 148 2.41 -0.28 -1.50
N TYR A 149 2.54 -0.56 -2.78
CA TYR A 149 1.87 -1.67 -3.45
C TYR A 149 2.58 -3.01 -3.27
N ASP A 150 3.84 -2.96 -2.84
CA ASP A 150 4.68 -4.12 -2.77
C ASP A 150 4.34 -5.06 -1.61
N ILE A 151 4.85 -6.29 -1.73
CA ILE A 151 4.64 -7.39 -0.78
C ILE A 151 5.60 -7.35 0.41
N LEU A 152 6.48 -6.35 0.50
CA LEU A 152 7.57 -6.33 1.50
C LEU A 152 7.02 -6.23 2.92
N LEU A 153 6.06 -5.34 3.16
CA LEU A 153 5.42 -5.21 4.47
C LEU A 153 4.69 -6.51 4.84
N TYR A 154 3.89 -7.05 3.92
CA TYR A 154 3.15 -8.31 4.12
C TYR A 154 4.10 -9.44 4.53
N TRP A 155 5.22 -9.59 3.82
CA TRP A 155 6.23 -10.61 4.13
C TRP A 155 6.91 -10.44 5.49
N VAL A 156 7.21 -9.21 5.91
CA VAL A 156 7.77 -8.96 7.24
C VAL A 156 6.75 -9.33 8.33
N LEU A 157 5.48 -8.95 8.15
CA LEU A 157 4.41 -9.29 9.08
C LEU A 157 4.24 -10.81 9.20
N MET A 158 4.08 -11.50 8.07
CA MET A 158 3.90 -12.94 8.01
C MET A 158 5.07 -13.72 8.64
N ARG A 159 6.33 -13.33 8.35
CA ARG A 159 7.51 -14.03 8.88
C ARG A 159 7.79 -13.79 10.36
N ASN A 160 7.14 -12.80 10.97
CA ASN A 160 7.39 -12.39 12.35
C ASN A 160 6.11 -12.23 13.15
N MET A 161 5.05 -12.99 12.81
CA MET A 161 3.79 -12.99 13.57
C MET A 161 3.99 -13.33 15.05
N ASP A 162 5.02 -14.10 15.38
CA ASP A 162 5.43 -14.43 16.76
C ASP A 162 6.06 -13.23 17.51
N LYS A 163 6.57 -12.23 16.80
CA LYS A 163 7.33 -11.09 17.37
C LYS A 163 6.59 -9.77 17.30
N ILE A 164 5.58 -9.66 16.43
CA ILE A 164 4.81 -8.45 16.21
C ILE A 164 3.47 -8.59 16.93
N ALA A 165 3.17 -7.65 17.82
CA ALA A 165 1.92 -7.68 18.56
C ALA A 165 0.73 -7.46 17.64
N ASN A 166 -0.18 -8.45 17.57
CA ASN A 166 -1.52 -8.39 16.96
C ASN A 166 -1.57 -7.61 15.64
N ALA A 167 -0.72 -7.94 14.66
CA ALA A 167 -0.83 -7.35 13.34
C ALA A 167 -2.09 -7.88 12.63
N ILE A 168 -3.11 -7.03 12.48
CA ILE A 168 -4.42 -7.39 11.93
C ILE A 168 -4.71 -6.45 10.76
N ASP A 169 -4.94 -7.01 9.58
CA ASP A 169 -5.24 -6.26 8.35
C ASP A 169 -6.73 -6.27 7.97
N GLY A 170 -7.59 -6.80 8.85
CA GLY A 170 -9.05 -6.81 8.71
C GLY A 170 -9.62 -8.00 7.95
N PHE A 171 -8.75 -8.87 7.40
CA PHE A 171 -9.16 -10.03 6.63
C PHE A 171 -9.31 -11.29 7.50
N GLY A 172 -10.28 -12.13 7.18
CA GLY A 172 -10.47 -13.45 7.79
C GLY A 172 -11.38 -14.33 6.95
N ARG A 173 -11.40 -15.64 7.26
CA ARG A 173 -12.24 -16.62 6.55
C ARG A 173 -13.55 -16.85 7.29
N TYR A 174 -14.67 -16.95 6.58
CA TYR A 174 -15.94 -17.38 7.14
C TYR A 174 -16.10 -18.89 6.94
N ALA A 175 -16.73 -19.58 7.87
CA ALA A 175 -17.15 -20.96 7.62
C ALA A 175 -18.30 -20.90 6.61
N GLU A 176 -18.27 -21.75 5.59
CA GLU A 176 -19.38 -21.84 4.64
C GLU A 176 -20.63 -22.36 5.37
N GLU A 177 -21.77 -21.72 5.11
CA GLU A 177 -23.03 -22.15 5.69
C GLU A 177 -23.43 -23.49 5.09
N SER A 178 -23.63 -24.49 5.94
CA SER A 178 -24.22 -25.77 5.54
C SER A 178 -25.48 -26.04 6.35
N ASP A 179 -26.52 -26.57 5.70
CA ASP A 179 -27.80 -26.90 6.33
C ASP A 179 -27.70 -28.06 7.34
N GLU A 180 -26.55 -28.75 7.39
CA GLU A 180 -26.28 -29.88 8.28
C GLU A 180 -25.24 -29.51 9.35
N TYR A 181 -25.31 -30.13 10.52
CA TYR A 181 -24.28 -29.95 11.54
C TYR A 181 -22.98 -30.62 11.07
N GLN A 182 -21.95 -29.83 10.78
CA GLN A 182 -20.61 -30.29 10.47
C GLN A 182 -19.68 -30.14 11.68
N ALA A 183 -18.80 -31.12 11.90
CA ALA A 183 -17.72 -30.95 12.85
C ALA A 183 -16.76 -29.87 12.35
N TYR A 184 -16.07 -29.16 13.25
CA TYR A 184 -15.17 -28.07 12.88
C TYR A 184 -14.08 -28.48 11.87
N GLU A 185 -13.66 -29.75 11.94
CA GLU A 185 -12.64 -30.34 11.05
C GLU A 185 -13.13 -30.50 9.60
N ASP A 186 -14.46 -30.54 9.38
CA ASP A 186 -15.10 -30.74 8.08
C ASP A 186 -15.64 -29.43 7.48
N LEU A 187 -15.50 -28.29 8.20
CA LEU A 187 -15.98 -27.00 7.71
C LEU A 187 -15.15 -26.55 6.51
N GLU A 188 -15.82 -26.29 5.40
CA GLU A 188 -15.26 -25.53 4.30
C GLU A 188 -15.23 -24.05 4.69
N PHE A 189 -14.16 -23.36 4.30
CA PHE A 189 -13.95 -21.96 4.62
C PHE A 189 -13.87 -21.14 3.35
N SER A 190 -14.51 -19.98 3.38
CA SER A 190 -14.44 -18.99 2.31
C SER A 190 -13.00 -18.60 1.98
N ASP A 191 -12.85 -17.90 0.86
CA ASP A 191 -11.68 -17.07 0.61
C ASP A 191 -11.39 -16.12 1.78
N LEU A 192 -10.16 -15.61 1.81
CA LEU A 192 -9.72 -14.68 2.84
C LEU A 192 -10.30 -13.29 2.54
N GLU A 193 -11.43 -12.98 3.15
CA GLU A 193 -12.24 -11.79 2.86
C GLU A 193 -12.02 -10.68 3.88
N TRP A 194 -12.06 -9.43 3.40
CA TRP A 194 -12.04 -8.27 4.27
C TRP A 194 -13.40 -8.07 4.95
N GLY A 195 -13.37 -7.80 6.26
CA GLY A 195 -14.56 -7.46 7.03
C GLY A 195 -14.61 -8.18 8.37
N LYS A 196 -14.18 -9.45 8.40
CA LYS A 196 -14.28 -10.30 9.60
C LYS A 196 -13.57 -9.70 10.82
N HIS A 197 -12.39 -9.12 10.60
CA HIS A 197 -11.55 -8.53 11.64
C HIS A 197 -11.41 -7.01 11.50
N ARG A 198 -12.38 -6.37 10.82
CA ARG A 198 -12.35 -4.92 10.52
C ARG A 198 -12.21 -4.05 11.76
N ASP A 199 -12.91 -4.39 12.85
CA ASP A 199 -12.90 -3.58 14.07
C ASP A 199 -11.57 -3.64 14.83
N GLU A 200 -10.75 -4.65 14.56
CA GLU A 200 -9.43 -4.87 15.16
C GLU A 200 -8.28 -4.44 14.22
N GLN A 201 -8.61 -3.93 13.02
CA GLN A 201 -7.65 -3.65 11.96
C GLN A 201 -6.66 -2.53 12.34
N ASN A 202 -5.37 -2.86 12.36
CA ASN A 202 -4.28 -1.92 12.62
C ASN A 202 -3.22 -1.85 11.51
N ILE A 203 -3.35 -2.67 10.46
CA ILE A 203 -2.58 -2.57 9.22
C ILE A 203 -3.48 -2.07 8.09
N HIS A 204 -3.05 -1.02 7.39
CA HIS A 204 -3.88 -0.28 6.43
C HIS A 204 -3.12 0.00 5.13
N TYR A 205 -3.57 -0.60 4.02
CA TYR A 205 -3.00 -0.37 2.68
C TYR A 205 -3.79 0.75 1.96
N LEU A 206 -3.39 2.01 2.18
CA LEU A 206 -4.11 3.21 1.74
C LEU A 206 -4.33 3.28 0.23
N HIS A 207 -3.41 2.71 -0.55
CA HIS A 207 -3.47 2.68 -2.01
C HIS A 207 -3.69 1.26 -2.55
N GLY A 208 -4.04 0.31 -1.69
CA GLY A 208 -4.12 -1.11 -2.03
C GLY A 208 -2.76 -1.80 -2.02
N ALA A 209 -2.74 -3.08 -2.35
CA ALA A 209 -1.53 -3.90 -2.38
C ALA A 209 -1.69 -5.06 -3.34
N LEU A 210 -0.56 -5.58 -3.83
CA LEU A 210 -0.52 -6.66 -4.82
C LEU A 210 -1.35 -7.92 -4.44
N PRO A 211 -1.47 -8.32 -3.17
CA PRO A 211 -2.30 -9.46 -2.79
C PRO A 211 -3.80 -9.14 -2.65
N LEU A 212 -4.24 -7.88 -2.77
CA LEU A 212 -5.63 -7.48 -2.54
C LEU A 212 -6.39 -7.38 -3.86
N PHE A 213 -7.55 -8.02 -3.96
CA PHE A 213 -8.37 -8.08 -5.17
C PHE A 213 -9.80 -7.65 -4.88
N ASP A 214 -10.40 -6.94 -5.82
CA ASP A 214 -11.82 -6.60 -5.79
C ASP A 214 -12.62 -7.73 -6.46
N ALA A 215 -13.38 -8.49 -5.68
CA ALA A 215 -14.26 -9.56 -6.16
C ALA A 215 -15.70 -9.06 -6.39
N GLY A 216 -15.89 -7.74 -6.47
CA GLY A 216 -17.17 -7.08 -6.68
C GLY A 216 -17.97 -6.89 -5.39
N ILE A 217 -18.44 -7.99 -4.79
CA ILE A 217 -19.23 -7.92 -3.54
C ILE A 217 -18.36 -7.95 -2.27
N SER A 218 -17.14 -8.43 -2.39
CA SER A 218 -16.17 -8.55 -1.30
C SER A 218 -14.77 -8.17 -1.77
N ILE A 219 -13.90 -7.86 -0.82
CA ILE A 219 -12.48 -7.65 -1.07
C ILE A 219 -11.74 -8.89 -0.58
N VAL A 220 -11.00 -9.53 -1.47
CA VAL A 220 -10.30 -10.80 -1.18
C VAL A 220 -8.80 -10.55 -1.12
N LYS A 221 -8.11 -11.26 -0.22
CA LYS A 221 -6.66 -11.24 -0.10
C LYS A 221 -6.06 -12.59 -0.43
N GLU A 222 -5.12 -12.60 -1.37
CA GLU A 222 -4.26 -13.75 -1.61
C GLU A 222 -3.22 -13.91 -0.50
N GLU A 223 -3.03 -15.16 -0.07
CA GLU A 223 -2.03 -15.51 0.94
C GLU A 223 -1.08 -16.59 0.45
N TYR A 224 0.12 -16.58 1.04
CA TYR A 224 1.10 -17.62 0.80
C TYR A 224 0.59 -18.94 1.41
N ASP A 225 0.51 -20.00 0.60
CA ASP A 225 0.25 -21.35 1.12
C ASP A 225 1.46 -22.27 0.88
N THR A 226 1.37 -23.51 1.35
CA THR A 226 2.44 -24.50 1.24
C THR A 226 2.60 -25.08 -0.16
N GLN A 227 1.70 -24.79 -1.11
CA GLN A 227 1.63 -25.43 -2.43
C GLN A 227 1.99 -24.48 -3.58
N ASP A 228 1.60 -23.20 -3.50
CA ASP A 228 1.78 -22.18 -4.53
C ASP A 228 2.47 -20.92 -3.97
N LEU A 229 3.44 -20.38 -4.73
CA LEU A 229 4.00 -19.07 -4.43
C LEU A 229 2.91 -17.99 -4.61
N LEU A 230 2.84 -17.02 -3.69
CA LEU A 230 1.89 -15.89 -3.75
C LEU A 230 1.85 -15.21 -5.14
N LEU A 231 3.01 -15.01 -5.76
CA LEU A 231 3.09 -14.41 -7.09
C LEU A 231 2.44 -15.27 -8.19
N GLU A 232 2.45 -16.60 -8.06
CA GLU A 232 1.76 -17.48 -9.01
C GLU A 232 0.24 -17.38 -8.86
N LYS A 233 -0.27 -17.27 -7.63
CA LYS A 233 -1.71 -17.03 -7.39
C LYS A 233 -2.17 -15.69 -7.96
N ILE A 234 -1.38 -14.64 -7.75
CA ILE A 234 -1.63 -13.32 -8.36
C ILE A 234 -1.64 -13.40 -9.89
N LYS A 235 -0.71 -14.15 -10.49
CA LYS A 235 -0.69 -14.37 -11.95
C LYS A 235 -1.96 -15.08 -12.42
N LYS A 236 -2.40 -16.13 -11.71
CA LYS A 236 -3.64 -16.86 -12.02
C LYS A 236 -4.86 -15.93 -11.99
N ARG A 237 -4.98 -15.08 -10.95
CA ARG A 237 -6.06 -14.07 -10.87
C ARG A 237 -6.03 -13.08 -12.04
N ILE A 238 -4.87 -12.52 -12.34
CA ILE A 238 -4.71 -11.58 -13.47
C ILE A 238 -5.07 -12.26 -14.81
N ALA A 239 -4.72 -13.54 -14.99
CA ALA A 239 -5.13 -14.31 -16.17
C ALA A 239 -6.66 -14.49 -16.26
N ASN A 240 -7.33 -14.60 -15.11
CA ASN A 240 -8.79 -14.69 -14.99
C ASN A 240 -9.51 -13.33 -15.06
N ARG A 241 -8.82 -12.24 -15.43
CA ARG A 241 -9.36 -10.86 -15.47
C ARG A 241 -9.70 -10.29 -14.10
N GLU A 242 -9.08 -10.81 -13.05
CA GLU A 242 -9.13 -10.26 -11.69
C GLU A 242 -7.86 -9.47 -11.44
N TYR A 243 -8.00 -8.17 -11.18
CA TYR A 243 -6.87 -7.26 -11.06
C TYR A 243 -6.68 -6.85 -9.60
N PRO A 244 -5.43 -6.74 -9.11
CA PRO A 244 -5.22 -6.27 -7.76
C PRO A 244 -5.62 -4.80 -7.61
N ILE A 245 -6.08 -4.45 -6.41
CA ILE A 245 -6.53 -3.10 -6.05
C ILE A 245 -5.32 -2.18 -6.00
N PHE A 246 -5.30 -1.18 -6.87
CA PHE A 246 -4.20 -0.22 -6.97
C PHE A 246 -4.68 1.22 -7.21
N VAL A 247 -4.34 2.13 -6.30
CA VAL A 247 -4.56 3.58 -6.45
C VAL A 247 -3.39 4.24 -7.17
N THR A 248 -3.24 3.96 -8.45
CA THR A 248 -2.04 4.36 -9.19
C THR A 248 -1.95 5.89 -9.43
N ALA A 249 -0.95 6.32 -10.21
CA ALA A 249 -0.67 7.74 -10.41
C ALA A 249 -1.84 8.51 -11.04
N GLY A 250 -2.08 9.71 -10.55
CA GLY A 250 -3.19 10.60 -10.91
C GLY A 250 -3.10 11.84 -10.05
N ASP A 251 -3.95 12.84 -10.25
CA ASP A 251 -4.05 13.92 -9.28
C ASP A 251 -4.65 13.42 -7.94
N GLY A 252 -4.52 14.21 -6.87
CA GLY A 252 -5.02 13.78 -5.55
C GLY A 252 -6.53 13.52 -5.51
N LYS A 253 -7.31 14.14 -6.41
CA LYS A 253 -8.77 14.01 -6.48
C LYS A 253 -9.20 12.73 -7.19
N GLU A 254 -8.51 12.36 -8.28
CA GLU A 254 -8.71 11.07 -8.95
C GLU A 254 -8.44 9.91 -7.99
N LYS A 255 -7.32 9.98 -7.26
CA LYS A 255 -6.98 8.99 -6.23
C LYS A 255 -8.05 8.90 -5.14
N LEU A 256 -8.48 10.04 -4.62
CA LEU A 256 -9.52 10.09 -3.58
C LEU A 256 -10.84 9.52 -4.09
N THR A 257 -11.22 9.81 -5.34
CA THR A 257 -12.43 9.26 -5.95
C THR A 257 -12.37 7.74 -5.97
N HIS A 258 -11.27 7.15 -6.44
CA HIS A 258 -11.12 5.69 -6.45
C HIS A 258 -11.13 5.10 -5.02
N ILE A 259 -10.43 5.73 -4.07
CA ILE A 259 -10.45 5.33 -2.65
C ILE A 259 -11.88 5.26 -2.11
N MET A 260 -12.71 6.25 -2.43
CA MET A 260 -14.09 6.32 -1.93
C MET A 260 -15.04 5.31 -2.59
N HIS A 261 -14.70 4.75 -3.75
CA HIS A 261 -15.51 3.74 -4.43
C HIS A 261 -15.14 2.30 -4.05
N ASN A 262 -14.01 2.10 -3.36
CA ASN A 262 -13.59 0.80 -2.86
C ASN A 262 -13.74 0.74 -1.33
N GLN A 263 -14.51 -0.23 -0.82
CA GLN A 263 -14.88 -0.27 0.60
C GLN A 263 -13.65 -0.42 1.53
N TYR A 264 -12.66 -1.21 1.13
CA TYR A 264 -11.42 -1.41 1.88
C TYR A 264 -10.60 -0.11 1.94
N LEU A 265 -10.38 0.52 0.79
CA LEU A 265 -9.59 1.76 0.71
C LEU A 265 -10.27 2.91 1.45
N SER A 266 -11.59 3.05 1.31
CA SER A 266 -12.39 4.03 2.05
C SER A 266 -12.23 3.83 3.55
N HIS A 267 -12.29 2.59 4.05
CA HIS A 267 -12.06 2.32 5.46
C HIS A 267 -10.65 2.70 5.91
N CYS A 268 -9.61 2.36 5.13
CA CYS A 268 -8.23 2.75 5.44
C CYS A 268 -8.08 4.28 5.51
N TYR A 269 -8.74 5.00 4.60
CA TYR A 269 -8.74 6.46 4.58
C TYR A 269 -9.47 7.05 5.80
N ASP A 270 -10.61 6.48 6.18
CA ASP A 270 -11.36 6.88 7.37
C ASP A 270 -10.55 6.66 8.65
N GLN A 271 -9.87 5.52 8.77
CA GLN A 271 -8.99 5.21 9.90
C GLN A 271 -7.82 6.20 10.02
N LEU A 272 -7.22 6.60 8.89
CA LEU A 272 -6.20 7.65 8.86
C LEU A 272 -6.79 9.01 9.28
N SER A 273 -8.04 9.28 8.87
CA SER A 273 -8.75 10.53 9.15
C SER A 273 -9.27 10.63 10.59
N SER A 274 -9.34 9.51 11.32
CA SER A 274 -9.78 9.45 12.72
C SER A 274 -8.64 9.30 13.73
N LEU A 275 -7.38 9.39 13.28
CA LEU A 275 -6.23 9.20 14.16
C LEU A 275 -6.16 10.21 15.31
N ASP A 276 -5.62 9.74 16.42
CA ASP A 276 -5.19 10.58 17.53
C ASP A 276 -3.69 10.44 17.81
N GLY A 277 -3.19 11.09 18.87
CA GLY A 277 -1.77 10.98 19.24
C GLY A 277 -0.83 11.64 18.23
N SER A 278 0.11 10.86 17.68
CA SER A 278 1.14 11.34 16.75
C SER A 278 1.37 10.36 15.59
N LEU A 279 1.58 10.90 14.40
CA LEU A 279 1.94 10.14 13.20
C LEU A 279 3.43 10.29 12.91
N VAL A 280 4.13 9.19 12.71
CA VAL A 280 5.53 9.15 12.25
C VAL A 280 5.53 8.64 10.81
N THR A 281 6.28 9.29 9.92
CA THR A 281 6.39 8.85 8.52
C THR A 281 7.79 8.36 8.19
N PHE A 282 7.89 7.25 7.47
CA PHE A 282 9.15 6.74 6.95
C PHE A 282 9.06 6.49 5.45
N GLY A 283 9.96 7.10 4.68
CA GLY A 283 9.98 6.94 3.23
C GLY A 283 8.81 7.62 2.48
N PHE A 284 8.05 8.49 3.15
CA PHE A 284 6.91 9.21 2.59
C PHE A 284 7.20 10.71 2.53
N ASN A 285 7.24 11.29 1.32
CA ASN A 285 7.64 12.68 1.11
C ASN A 285 6.47 13.64 0.82
N PHE A 286 5.21 13.18 0.81
CA PHE A 286 4.03 14.02 0.52
C PHE A 286 4.14 14.78 -0.80
N GLY A 287 4.31 14.05 -1.91
CA GLY A 287 4.43 14.65 -3.24
C GLY A 287 3.15 15.38 -3.65
N LYS A 288 3.20 16.09 -4.78
CA LYS A 288 2.05 16.81 -5.35
C LYS A 288 0.80 15.93 -5.58
N HIS A 289 0.99 14.62 -5.71
CA HIS A 289 -0.08 13.65 -5.96
C HIS A 289 -0.60 12.98 -4.68
N ASP A 290 -0.17 13.44 -3.50
CA ASP A 290 -0.51 12.84 -2.20
C ASP A 290 -1.29 13.83 -1.30
N GLU A 291 -1.92 14.85 -1.90
CA GLU A 291 -2.69 15.86 -1.17
C GLU A 291 -3.85 15.27 -0.37
N HIS A 292 -4.48 14.20 -0.86
CA HIS A 292 -5.55 13.49 -0.15
C HIS A 292 -5.10 12.90 1.19
N ILE A 293 -3.81 12.51 1.32
CA ILE A 293 -3.22 12.04 2.58
C ILE A 293 -3.05 13.21 3.56
N ILE A 294 -2.64 14.38 3.06
CA ILE A 294 -2.58 15.60 3.88
C ILE A 294 -3.98 15.99 4.35
N ASP A 295 -4.99 15.83 3.50
CA ASP A 295 -6.39 16.10 3.85
C ASP A 295 -6.89 15.15 4.95
N ALA A 296 -6.62 13.85 4.86
CA ALA A 296 -6.94 12.89 5.92
C ALA A 296 -6.27 13.27 7.26
N ILE A 297 -4.97 13.56 7.24
CA ILE A 297 -4.21 14.02 8.42
C ILE A 297 -4.82 15.31 8.99
N ASN A 298 -5.29 16.21 8.13
CA ASN A 298 -5.93 17.46 8.53
C ASN A 298 -7.31 17.23 9.14
N ILE A 299 -8.07 16.25 8.67
CA ILE A 299 -9.34 15.84 9.29
C ILE A 299 -9.06 15.32 10.71
N ALA A 300 -8.09 14.42 10.88
CA ALA A 300 -7.67 13.89 12.17
C ALA A 300 -7.15 14.97 13.13
N ALA A 301 -6.49 16.01 12.60
CA ALA A 301 -6.03 17.16 13.37
C ALA A 301 -7.18 18.12 13.76
N LYS A 302 -8.24 18.21 12.94
CA LYS A 302 -9.41 19.08 13.10
C LYS A 302 -10.58 18.36 13.78
N HIS A 303 -10.38 17.75 14.95
CA HIS A 303 -11.54 17.39 15.77
C HIS A 303 -12.23 18.65 16.32
N ARG A 304 -13.58 18.67 16.25
CA ARG A 304 -14.48 19.81 16.51
C ARG A 304 -14.36 20.45 17.91
N LYS A 305 -13.58 19.87 18.82
CA LYS A 305 -13.31 20.43 20.16
C LYS A 305 -11.80 20.52 20.39
N LYS A 306 -11.37 21.51 21.20
CA LYS A 306 -9.98 21.60 21.68
C LYS A 306 -9.57 20.43 22.60
N THR A 307 -10.48 19.49 22.86
CA THR A 307 -10.30 18.32 23.73
C THR A 307 -10.07 17.03 22.92
N PRO A 308 -9.31 16.06 23.47
CA PRO A 308 -9.09 14.74 22.86
C PRO A 308 -10.39 14.00 22.48
N PRO A 309 -10.33 13.06 21.52
CA PRO A 309 -9.16 12.61 20.75
C PRO A 309 -8.88 13.49 19.51
N LYS A 310 -7.60 13.72 19.19
CA LYS A 310 -7.14 14.38 17.94
C LYS A 310 -5.67 14.09 17.65
N LEU A 311 -5.28 14.21 16.37
CA LEU A 311 -3.89 14.12 15.95
C LEU A 311 -3.11 15.41 16.28
N TRP A 312 -2.10 15.30 17.14
CA TRP A 312 -1.38 16.47 17.67
C TRP A 312 -0.21 16.89 16.80
N SER A 313 0.50 15.91 16.23
CA SER A 313 1.74 16.16 15.52
C SER A 313 2.04 15.07 14.51
N ILE A 314 2.76 15.48 13.48
CA ILE A 314 3.40 14.59 12.52
C ILE A 314 4.92 14.73 12.62
N TYR A 315 5.63 13.62 12.47
CA TYR A 315 7.09 13.54 12.43
C TYR A 315 7.49 12.97 11.08
N ILE A 316 8.02 13.82 10.21
CA ILE A 316 8.34 13.49 8.82
C ILE A 316 9.84 13.22 8.70
N GLY A 317 10.19 12.00 8.29
CA GLY A 317 11.57 11.62 8.06
C GLY A 317 12.08 12.16 6.72
N VAL A 318 13.22 12.85 6.73
CA VAL A 318 13.87 13.39 5.52
C VAL A 318 15.27 12.79 5.34
N TYR A 319 15.70 12.57 4.09
CA TYR A 319 17.00 11.96 3.76
C TYR A 319 18.04 12.97 3.27
N SER A 320 17.58 14.12 2.76
CA SER A 320 18.41 15.14 2.12
C SER A 320 17.96 16.56 2.46
N LYS A 321 18.84 17.54 2.18
CA LYS A 321 18.55 18.98 2.36
C LYS A 321 17.41 19.45 1.47
N ASP A 322 17.24 18.84 0.32
CA ASP A 322 16.18 19.20 -0.60
C ASP A 322 14.83 18.63 -0.13
N ASP A 323 14.80 17.42 0.43
CA ASP A 323 13.59 16.89 1.10
C ASP A 323 13.18 17.80 2.26
N LYS A 324 14.14 18.21 3.10
CA LYS A 324 13.88 19.15 4.20
C LYS A 324 13.23 20.44 3.70
N LYS A 325 13.85 21.11 2.71
CA LYS A 325 13.33 22.35 2.13
C LYS A 325 11.93 22.14 1.54
N TYR A 326 11.71 21.01 0.88
CA TYR A 326 10.41 20.68 0.31
C TYR A 326 9.35 20.54 1.39
N ILE A 327 9.58 19.73 2.43
CA ILE A 327 8.61 19.55 3.52
C ILE A 327 8.36 20.88 4.25
N GLU A 328 9.39 21.70 4.49
CA GLU A 328 9.24 23.04 5.07
C GLU A 328 8.35 23.94 4.20
N SER A 329 8.47 23.85 2.87
CA SER A 329 7.63 24.63 1.94
C SER A 329 6.14 24.25 1.99
N ILE A 330 5.83 22.98 2.31
CA ILE A 330 4.45 22.48 2.39
C ILE A 330 3.92 22.37 3.83
N ALA A 331 4.73 22.69 4.84
CA ALA A 331 4.37 22.56 6.25
C ALA A 331 3.08 23.33 6.59
N GLY A 332 2.83 24.47 5.95
CA GLY A 332 1.61 25.27 6.12
C GLY A 332 0.32 24.60 5.63
N LYS A 333 0.41 23.54 4.82
CA LYS A 333 -0.75 22.72 4.42
C LYS A 333 -1.28 21.87 5.58
N PHE A 334 -0.45 21.52 6.55
CA PHE A 334 -0.83 20.70 7.69
C PHE A 334 -1.50 21.53 8.80
N LYS A 335 -2.48 20.93 9.48
CA LYS A 335 -3.21 21.52 10.60
C LYS A 335 -2.73 21.02 11.97
N CYS A 336 -1.90 19.99 11.99
CA CYS A 336 -1.17 19.53 13.17
C CYS A 336 0.27 20.07 13.17
N LYS A 337 0.99 19.88 14.28
CA LYS A 337 2.39 20.32 14.38
C LYS A 337 3.30 19.41 13.53
N VAL A 338 3.97 19.99 12.54
CA VAL A 338 4.98 19.31 11.71
C VAL A 338 6.33 19.33 12.41
N ASN A 339 7.00 18.18 12.49
CA ASN A 339 8.36 18.04 13.00
C ASN A 339 9.16 17.21 11.99
N LEU A 340 10.45 17.51 11.85
CA LEU A 340 11.35 16.79 10.95
C LEU A 340 12.38 15.99 11.73
N TYR A 341 12.83 14.89 11.13
CA TYR A 341 13.93 14.09 11.68
C TYR A 341 14.77 13.45 10.58
N ASP A 342 15.98 13.05 10.93
CA ASP A 342 16.88 12.38 9.99
C ASP A 342 16.47 10.91 9.81
N SER A 343 15.91 10.57 8.64
CA SER A 343 15.50 9.21 8.30
C SER A 343 16.64 8.21 8.34
N LYS A 344 17.89 8.63 8.15
CA LYS A 344 19.06 7.75 8.16
C LYS A 344 19.35 7.16 9.55
N THR A 345 18.81 7.80 10.59
CA THR A 345 18.93 7.30 11.96
C THR A 345 17.95 6.18 12.29
N VAL A 346 17.04 5.83 11.36
CA VAL A 346 16.13 4.69 11.50
C VAL A 346 16.81 3.44 10.97
N ASN A 347 17.15 2.51 11.86
CA ASN A 347 17.68 1.21 11.45
C ASN A 347 16.54 0.23 11.11
N VAL A 348 15.86 0.41 9.97
CA VAL A 348 14.75 -0.48 9.55
C VAL A 348 15.25 -1.84 9.08
N TRP A 349 16.38 -1.88 8.36
CA TRP A 349 16.83 -3.07 7.63
C TRP A 349 18.21 -3.58 8.07
N ASP A 350 18.63 -3.26 9.30
CA ASP A 350 19.96 -3.58 9.83
C ASP A 350 21.11 -3.19 8.89
N GLN A 351 21.03 -1.98 8.33
CA GLN A 351 22.12 -1.44 7.53
C GLN A 351 23.20 -0.98 8.49
N LYS A 352 24.23 -1.81 8.66
CA LYS A 352 25.51 -1.33 9.17
C LYS A 352 25.98 -0.25 8.20
N ASP A 353 26.20 0.96 8.70
CA ASP A 353 26.86 2.03 7.95
C ASP A 353 28.12 1.43 7.30
N ASN A 354 28.14 1.34 5.96
CA ASN A 354 29.35 1.07 5.20
C ASN A 354 30.14 2.36 5.03
#